data_AF-A0A2N1URW8-F1
#
_entry.id   AF-A0A2N1URW8-F1
#
_cell.length_a   1.000
_cell.length_b   1.000
_cell.length_c   1.000
_cell.angle_alpha   90.00
_cell.angle_beta   90.00
_cell.angle_gamma   90.00
#
_symmetry.space_group_name_H-M   'P 1'
#
loop_
_entity.id
_entity.type
_entity.pdbx_description
1 polymer ?
#
loop_
_entity_poly.entity_id
_entity_poly.type
_entity_poly.pdbx_seq_one_letter_code
_entity_poly.pdbx_strand_id
1 'polypeptide(L)'
;MIIATHSYGPDEWVKMRTFAWWVEILYLLRKLVQLPLLLIHMLTGLSYRQIFEFYAFVPFAQAPLLSELQRFLLGKAEAIRAGETELCIMRQGKDPYWLNVSDFIVTGLYSPELSAAFYAEQKTVLAQLLARHGKQLPAGLLEQAVALSEALFQTYTRQQPFGLTLRYNLWEACSDFLRGQPWQIRQGVFHHIHDWAGPPHYQVRMEAGPITIQQPASFK
;
A
#
# COMPACT_ATOMS: atom_id res chain seq x y z
N MET A 1 -9.62 15.41 6.37
CA MET A 1 -8.66 16.47 6.78
C MET A 1 -9.05 17.72 6.02
N ILE A 2 -9.65 18.71 6.68
CA ILE A 2 -9.95 20.01 6.07
C ILE A 2 -8.76 20.89 6.41
N ILE A 3 -7.96 21.26 5.40
CA ILE A 3 -6.88 22.22 5.55
C ILE A 3 -7.33 23.51 4.88
N ALA A 4 -7.28 24.61 5.63
CA ALA A 4 -7.56 25.92 5.07
C ALA A 4 -6.45 26.29 4.08
N THR A 5 -6.82 26.49 2.81
CA THR A 5 -5.91 26.78 1.69
C THR A 5 -5.12 28.08 1.87
N HIS A 6 -5.54 28.98 2.75
CA HIS A 6 -4.87 30.26 3.01
C HIS A 6 -3.66 30.16 3.96
N SER A 7 -3.46 29.03 4.64
CA SER A 7 -2.44 28.91 5.69
C SER A 7 -1.11 28.34 5.22
N TYR A 8 -0.97 27.97 3.95
CA TYR A 8 0.23 27.37 3.39
C TYR A 8 0.87 28.25 2.32
N GLY A 9 2.21 28.33 2.35
CA GLY A 9 2.96 28.86 1.21
C GLY A 9 2.73 28.00 -0.05
N PRO A 10 2.90 28.55 -1.26
CA PRO A 10 2.66 27.82 -2.50
C PRO A 10 3.41 26.46 -2.59
N ASP A 11 4.65 26.40 -2.11
CA ASP A 11 5.47 25.18 -2.11
C ASP A 11 5.02 24.16 -1.06
N GLU A 12 4.47 24.64 0.06
CA GLU A 12 3.98 23.76 1.11
C GLU A 12 2.66 23.11 0.72
N TRP A 13 1.81 23.83 -0.04
CA TRP A 13 0.60 23.26 -0.64
C TRP A 13 0.94 22.10 -1.57
N VAL A 14 1.97 22.23 -2.41
CA VAL A 14 2.44 21.15 -3.30
C VAL A 14 2.87 19.93 -2.49
N LYS A 15 3.74 20.12 -1.48
CA LYS A 15 4.19 19.03 -0.60
C LYS A 15 3.03 18.33 0.09
N MET A 16 2.10 19.11 0.66
CA MET A 16 0.91 18.60 1.33
C MET A 16 0.04 17.79 0.38
N ARG A 17 -0.21 18.28 -0.84
CA ARG A 17 -1.04 17.59 -1.83
C ARG A 17 -0.40 16.29 -2.30
N THR A 18 0.89 16.30 -2.61
CA THR A 18 1.65 15.09 -2.97
C THR A 18 1.63 14.07 -1.84
N PHE A 19 1.86 14.50 -0.59
CA PHE A 19 1.76 13.62 0.58
C PHE A 19 0.35 13.01 0.72
N ALA A 20 -0.70 13.82 0.57
CA ALA A 20 -2.08 13.36 0.68
C ALA A 20 -2.43 12.29 -0.37
N TRP A 21 -1.96 12.44 -1.61
CA TRP A 21 -2.16 11.41 -2.65
C TRP A 21 -1.44 10.11 -2.32
N TRP A 22 -0.22 10.15 -1.78
CA TRP A 22 0.45 8.94 -1.34
C TRP A 22 -0.31 8.20 -0.23
N VAL A 23 -0.84 8.94 0.75
CA VAL A 23 -1.71 8.36 1.79
C VAL A 23 -2.95 7.73 1.18
N GLU A 24 -3.59 8.45 0.26
CA GLU A 24 -4.80 7.99 -0.41
C GLU A 24 -4.53 6.70 -1.20
N ILE A 25 -3.58 6.71 -2.14
CA ILE A 25 -3.28 5.59 -3.04
C ILE A 25 -2.83 4.35 -2.28
N LEU A 26 -1.92 4.50 -1.31
CA LEU A 26 -1.30 3.34 -0.66
C LEU A 26 -2.19 2.74 0.43
N TYR A 27 -2.90 3.58 1.20
CA TYR A 27 -3.50 3.16 2.45
C TYR A 27 -5.03 3.21 2.46
N LEU A 28 -5.64 4.21 1.82
CA LEU A 28 -7.08 4.45 1.90
C LEU A 28 -7.83 3.87 0.70
N LEU A 29 -7.46 4.31 -0.50
CA LEU A 29 -8.10 3.94 -1.75
C LEU A 29 -7.72 2.52 -2.11
N ARG A 30 -8.69 1.62 -2.04
CA ARG A 30 -8.55 0.19 -2.35
C ARG A 30 -7.46 -0.55 -1.56
N LYS A 31 -6.88 0.08 -0.53
CA LYS A 31 -5.93 -0.52 0.42
C LYS A 31 -4.73 -1.19 -0.25
N LEU A 32 -4.25 -0.66 -1.37
CA LEU A 32 -3.24 -1.29 -2.24
C LEU A 32 -2.05 -1.87 -1.46
N VAL A 33 -1.53 -1.08 -0.51
CA VAL A 33 -0.31 -1.40 0.24
C VAL A 33 -0.59 -1.29 1.75
N GLN A 34 -1.86 -1.26 2.18
CA GLN A 34 -2.22 -1.03 3.58
C GLN A 34 -1.59 -2.08 4.52
N LEU A 35 -1.64 -3.36 4.17
CA LEU A 35 -1.14 -4.45 5.01
C LEU A 35 0.37 -4.34 5.29
N PRO A 36 1.26 -4.25 4.29
CA PRO A 36 2.68 -4.12 4.57
C PRO A 36 3.04 -2.82 5.29
N LEU A 37 2.36 -1.69 5.02
CA LEU A 37 2.60 -0.44 5.77
C LEU A 37 2.18 -0.57 7.24
N LEU A 38 1.03 -1.20 7.49
CA LEU A 38 0.52 -1.49 8.82
C LEU A 38 1.48 -2.38 9.60
N LEU A 39 1.99 -3.46 8.97
CA LEU A 39 2.96 -4.36 9.59
C LEU A 39 4.28 -3.65 9.94
N ILE A 40 4.78 -2.79 9.06
CA ILE A 40 5.97 -1.99 9.35
C ILE A 40 5.72 -1.09 10.57
N HIS A 41 4.59 -0.39 10.61
CA HIS A 41 4.22 0.43 11.75
C HIS A 41 4.16 -0.39 13.05
N MET A 42 3.42 -1.50 13.03
CA MET A 42 3.22 -2.41 14.16
C MET A 42 4.53 -2.95 14.74
N LEU A 43 5.46 -3.41 13.88
CA LEU A 43 6.65 -4.14 14.32
C LEU A 43 7.87 -3.25 14.57
N THR A 44 7.95 -2.10 13.90
CA THR A 44 9.15 -1.25 13.96
C THR A 44 8.93 0.03 14.75
N GLY A 45 7.67 0.40 15.00
CA GLY A 45 7.28 1.67 15.61
C GLY A 45 7.40 2.88 14.67
N LEU A 46 7.72 2.68 13.39
CA LEU A 46 7.77 3.78 12.42
C LEU A 46 6.39 4.42 12.31
N SER A 47 6.34 5.75 12.48
CA SER A 47 5.08 6.49 12.36
C SER A 47 4.61 6.51 10.90
N TYR A 48 3.30 6.54 10.69
CA TYR A 48 2.72 6.75 9.36
C TYR A 48 3.28 7.98 8.65
N ARG A 49 3.55 9.06 9.42
CA ARG A 49 4.21 10.25 8.89
C ARG A 49 5.55 9.92 8.24
N GLN A 50 6.45 9.23 8.95
CA GLN A 50 7.76 8.85 8.41
C GLN A 50 7.64 7.97 7.16
N ILE A 51 6.68 7.03 7.17
CA ILE A 51 6.42 6.14 6.05
C ILE A 51 5.97 6.94 4.82
N PHE A 52 4.97 7.79 4.95
CA PHE A 52 4.43 8.54 3.81
C PHE A 52 5.34 9.69 3.35
N GLU A 53 6.09 10.33 4.26
CA GLU A 53 7.15 11.30 3.89
C GLU A 53 8.26 10.62 3.07
N PHE A 54 8.60 9.36 3.38
CA PHE A 54 9.53 8.58 2.58
C PHE A 54 9.00 8.37 1.15
N TYR A 55 7.75 7.93 0.99
CA TYR A 55 7.15 7.78 -0.34
C TYR A 55 7.06 9.11 -1.11
N ALA A 56 6.75 10.20 -0.42
CA ALA A 56 6.55 11.50 -1.06
C ALA A 56 7.87 12.16 -1.51
N PHE A 57 8.94 12.04 -0.71
CA PHE A 57 10.09 12.94 -0.85
C PHE A 57 11.45 12.24 -0.90
N VAL A 58 11.52 10.92 -0.71
CA VAL A 58 12.78 10.18 -0.83
C VAL A 58 12.83 9.51 -2.20
N PRO A 59 13.91 9.68 -2.98
CA PRO A 59 14.08 8.98 -4.24
C PRO A 59 14.13 7.47 -4.04
N PHE A 60 13.44 6.73 -4.89
CA PHE A 60 13.45 5.28 -4.83
C PHE A 60 14.64 4.70 -5.59
N ALA A 61 15.32 3.74 -4.96
CA ALA A 61 16.36 2.96 -5.62
C ALA A 61 15.71 1.77 -6.34
N GLN A 62 16.07 1.55 -7.61
CA GLN A 62 15.67 0.36 -8.38
C GLN A 62 14.14 0.16 -8.47
N ALA A 63 13.39 1.26 -8.56
CA ALA A 63 11.93 1.27 -8.67
C ALA A 63 11.47 2.31 -9.71
N PRO A 64 11.66 2.05 -11.01
CA PRO A 64 11.36 3.01 -12.07
C PRO A 64 9.88 3.43 -12.13
N LEU A 65 8.94 2.50 -11.98
CA LEU A 65 7.50 2.80 -12.03
C LEU A 65 7.07 3.69 -10.85
N LEU A 66 7.49 3.37 -9.63
CA LEU A 66 7.19 4.20 -8.45
C LEU A 66 7.92 5.55 -8.52
N SER A 67 9.11 5.61 -9.13
CA SER A 67 9.82 6.88 -9.36
C SER A 67 9.11 7.75 -10.39
N GLU A 68 8.54 7.15 -11.43
CA GLU A 68 7.68 7.85 -12.38
C GLU A 68 6.39 8.33 -11.71
N LEU A 69 5.77 7.50 -10.87
CA LEU A 69 4.59 7.87 -10.09
C LEU A 69 4.88 9.04 -9.13
N GLN A 70 6.03 9.03 -8.44
CA GLN A 70 6.45 10.13 -7.56
C GLN A 70 6.59 11.44 -8.35
N ARG A 71 7.25 11.39 -9.51
CA ARG A 71 7.40 12.57 -10.40
C ARG A 71 6.05 13.05 -10.93
N PHE A 72 5.17 12.13 -11.32
CA PHE A 72 3.83 12.45 -11.79
C PHE A 72 3.01 13.17 -10.72
N LEU A 73 2.97 12.65 -9.49
CA LEU A 73 2.24 13.28 -8.39
C LEU A 73 2.78 14.65 -8.03
N LEU A 74 4.12 14.82 -8.00
CA LEU A 74 4.74 16.11 -7.77
C LEU A 74 4.42 17.10 -8.90
N GLY A 75 4.59 16.68 -10.16
CA GLY A 75 4.32 17.50 -11.33
C GLY A 75 2.85 17.90 -11.45
N LYS A 76 1.92 16.99 -11.12
CA LYS A 76 0.48 17.29 -11.14
C LYS A 76 0.10 18.30 -10.06
N ALA A 77 0.69 18.22 -8.86
CA ALA A 77 0.48 19.24 -7.83
C ALA A 77 1.01 20.62 -8.30
N GLU A 78 2.23 20.67 -8.84
CA GLU A 78 2.80 21.90 -9.42
C GLU A 78 1.90 22.51 -10.51
N ALA A 79 1.33 21.67 -11.38
CA ALA A 79 0.44 22.11 -12.44
C ALA A 79 -0.89 22.65 -11.92
N ILE A 80 -1.52 22.00 -10.93
CA ILE A 80 -2.74 22.51 -10.28
C ILE A 80 -2.47 23.86 -9.63
N ARG A 81 -1.34 24.01 -8.95
CA ARG A 81 -0.91 25.29 -8.37
C ARG A 81 -0.81 26.38 -9.46
N ALA A 82 -0.39 26.02 -10.67
CA ALA A 82 -0.33 26.92 -11.82
C ALA A 82 -1.69 27.14 -12.53
N GLY A 83 -2.79 26.59 -12.01
CA GLY A 83 -4.14 26.76 -12.54
C GLY A 83 -4.66 25.60 -13.39
N GLU A 84 -3.95 24.48 -13.47
CA GLU A 84 -4.47 23.27 -14.13
C GLU A 84 -5.59 22.60 -13.30
N THR A 85 -6.45 21.83 -13.96
CA THR A 85 -7.48 21.01 -13.31
C THR A 85 -6.86 19.90 -12.45
N GLU A 86 -7.55 19.51 -11.37
CA GLU A 86 -7.18 18.33 -10.57
C GLU A 86 -7.45 17.01 -11.29
N LEU A 87 -8.19 17.05 -12.39
CA LEU A 87 -8.60 15.85 -13.13
C LEU A 87 -7.51 15.40 -14.11
N CYS A 88 -7.47 14.10 -14.32
CA CYS A 88 -6.63 13.41 -15.30
C CYS A 88 -7.52 12.89 -16.42
N ILE A 89 -7.09 13.14 -17.67
CA ILE A 89 -7.79 12.66 -18.85
C ILE A 89 -7.30 11.25 -19.17
N MET A 90 -8.21 10.29 -19.15
CA MET A 90 -7.97 8.95 -19.69
C MET A 90 -8.67 8.82 -21.03
N ARG A 91 -7.89 8.64 -22.10
CA ARG A 91 -8.40 8.45 -23.45
C ARG A 91 -8.56 6.95 -23.72
N GLN A 92 -9.76 6.44 -23.53
CA GLN A 92 -10.09 5.05 -23.84
C GLN A 92 -11.30 5.03 -24.79
N GLY A 93 -11.09 4.59 -26.03
CA GLY A 93 -12.13 4.61 -27.06
C GLY A 93 -12.42 6.01 -27.61
N LYS A 94 -13.69 6.30 -27.88
CA LYS A 94 -14.12 7.56 -28.52
C LYS A 94 -14.23 8.75 -27.57
N ASP A 95 -14.58 8.50 -26.30
CA ASP A 95 -14.87 9.57 -25.34
C ASP A 95 -13.82 9.63 -24.22
N PRO A 96 -13.32 10.82 -23.85
CA PRO A 96 -12.39 10.95 -22.73
C PRO A 96 -13.11 10.81 -21.39
N TYR A 97 -12.50 10.08 -20.47
CA TYR A 97 -12.91 10.03 -19.07
C TYR A 97 -12.06 10.98 -18.25
N TRP A 98 -12.71 11.72 -17.34
CA TRP A 98 -12.04 12.61 -16.40
C TRP A 98 -12.05 11.97 -15.02
N LEU A 99 -10.87 11.60 -14.53
CA LEU A 99 -10.69 10.91 -13.27
C LEU A 99 -9.96 11.79 -12.29
N ASN A 100 -10.24 11.64 -10.99
CA ASN A 100 -9.33 12.16 -9.97
C ASN A 100 -7.97 11.46 -10.10
N VAL A 101 -6.90 12.12 -9.65
CA VAL A 101 -5.53 11.60 -9.74
C VAL A 101 -5.41 10.16 -9.20
N SER A 102 -5.98 9.90 -8.02
CA SER A 102 -5.91 8.59 -7.36
C SER A 102 -6.68 7.50 -8.13
N ASP A 103 -7.86 7.81 -8.69
CA ASP A 103 -8.63 6.89 -9.52
C ASP A 103 -7.96 6.61 -10.87
N PHE A 104 -7.31 7.61 -11.46
CA PHE A 104 -6.50 7.46 -12.67
C PHE A 104 -5.36 6.45 -12.47
N ILE A 105 -4.64 6.58 -11.35
CA ILE A 105 -3.54 5.67 -11.00
C ILE A 105 -4.06 4.25 -10.75
N VAL A 106 -5.12 4.11 -9.94
CA VAL A 106 -5.71 2.79 -9.64
C VAL A 106 -6.23 2.10 -10.91
N THR A 107 -6.82 2.86 -11.83
CA THR A 107 -7.30 2.34 -13.11
C THR A 107 -6.13 1.88 -13.99
N GLY A 108 -5.00 2.59 -13.98
CA GLY A 108 -3.77 2.12 -14.63
C GLY A 108 -3.30 0.75 -14.12
N LEU A 109 -3.43 0.51 -12.81
CA LEU A 109 -3.09 -0.77 -12.18
C LEU A 109 -4.06 -1.92 -12.51
N TYR A 110 -5.08 -1.70 -13.35
CA TYR A 110 -5.91 -2.79 -13.85
C TYR A 110 -5.17 -3.61 -14.92
N SER A 111 -4.13 -3.05 -15.55
CA SER A 111 -3.19 -3.82 -16.39
C SER A 111 -2.44 -4.84 -15.52
N PRO A 112 -2.46 -6.14 -15.86
CA PRO A 112 -1.69 -7.16 -15.14
C PRO A 112 -0.19 -6.87 -15.08
N GLU A 113 0.37 -6.32 -16.15
CA GLU A 113 1.79 -6.00 -16.28
C GLU A 113 2.19 -4.87 -15.31
N LEU A 114 1.40 -3.78 -15.30
CA LEU A 114 1.65 -2.66 -14.40
C LEU A 114 1.39 -3.03 -12.93
N SER A 115 0.37 -3.83 -12.66
CA SER A 115 0.07 -4.34 -11.32
C SER A 115 1.23 -5.18 -10.76
N ALA A 116 1.72 -6.14 -11.55
CA ALA A 116 2.85 -6.98 -11.15
C ALA A 116 4.13 -6.16 -10.93
N ALA A 117 4.43 -5.21 -11.83
CA ALA A 117 5.57 -4.31 -11.69
C ALA A 117 5.46 -3.45 -10.42
N PHE A 118 4.28 -2.89 -10.14
CA PHE A 118 4.01 -2.09 -8.94
C PHE A 118 4.32 -2.90 -7.67
N TYR A 119 3.76 -4.10 -7.52
CA TYR A 119 3.99 -4.91 -6.32
C TYR A 119 5.42 -5.44 -6.22
N ALA A 120 6.11 -5.69 -7.33
CA ALA A 120 7.52 -6.03 -7.32
C ALA A 120 8.37 -4.87 -6.76
N GLU A 121 8.12 -3.65 -7.25
CA GLU A 121 8.84 -2.46 -6.77
C GLU A 121 8.51 -2.10 -5.32
N GLN A 122 7.29 -2.38 -4.84
CA GLN A 122 6.96 -2.15 -3.42
C GLN A 122 7.87 -2.91 -2.47
N LYS A 123 8.28 -4.14 -2.81
CA LYS A 123 9.22 -4.91 -1.97
C LYS A 123 10.54 -4.17 -1.81
N THR A 124 11.08 -3.66 -2.92
CA THR A 124 12.33 -2.89 -2.96
C THR A 124 12.21 -1.59 -2.18
N VAL A 125 11.14 -0.82 -2.41
CA VAL A 125 10.92 0.48 -1.76
C VAL A 125 10.72 0.33 -0.25
N LEU A 126 9.98 -0.68 0.18
CA LEU A 126 9.79 -0.95 1.60
C LEU A 126 11.05 -1.48 2.29
N ALA A 127 11.86 -2.29 1.59
CA ALA A 127 13.17 -2.68 2.09
C ALA A 127 14.11 -1.47 2.22
N GLN A 128 14.09 -0.55 1.27
CA GLN A 128 14.83 0.70 1.32
C GLN A 128 14.39 1.58 2.51
N LEU A 129 13.08 1.69 2.77
CA LEU A 129 12.53 2.39 3.94
C LEU A 129 13.08 1.79 5.25
N LEU A 130 13.01 0.47 5.40
CA LEU A 130 13.50 -0.22 6.58
C LEU A 130 15.00 0.01 6.80
N ALA A 131 15.79 -0.16 5.73
CA ALA A 131 17.24 0.06 5.78
C ALA A 131 17.59 1.49 6.18
N ARG A 132 16.90 2.49 5.63
CA ARG A 132 17.10 3.91 5.97
C ARG A 132 16.89 4.23 7.45
N HIS A 133 15.97 3.52 8.10
CA HIS A 133 15.67 3.70 9.52
C HIS A 133 16.38 2.70 10.43
N GLY A 134 17.29 1.88 9.90
CA GLY A 134 17.97 0.83 10.67
C GLY A 134 17.00 -0.20 11.26
N LYS A 135 15.87 -0.43 10.60
CA LYS A 135 14.83 -1.39 11.02
C LYS A 135 14.95 -2.66 10.20
N GLN A 136 14.53 -3.76 10.78
CA GLN A 136 14.47 -5.06 10.13
C GLN A 136 13.15 -5.75 10.46
N LEU A 137 12.71 -6.61 9.55
CA LEU A 137 11.57 -7.48 9.75
C LEU A 137 12.05 -8.93 9.71
N PRO A 138 11.31 -9.88 10.31
CA PRO A 138 11.53 -11.30 10.12
C PRO A 138 11.63 -11.67 8.64
N ALA A 139 12.52 -12.60 8.32
CA ALA A 139 12.77 -13.02 6.95
C ALA A 139 11.48 -13.50 6.25
N GLY A 140 11.27 -13.06 5.01
CA GLY A 140 10.11 -13.44 4.21
C GLY A 140 8.78 -12.79 4.64
N LEU A 141 8.76 -11.99 5.72
CA LEU A 141 7.53 -11.38 6.23
C LEU A 141 7.03 -10.28 5.30
N LEU A 142 7.94 -9.41 4.82
CA LEU A 142 7.62 -8.32 3.91
C LEU A 142 7.08 -8.84 2.59
N GLU A 143 7.74 -9.85 2.02
CA GLU A 143 7.37 -10.46 0.74
C GLU A 143 5.97 -11.07 0.81
N GLN A 144 5.64 -11.72 1.93
CA GLN A 144 4.31 -12.30 2.15
C GLN A 144 3.23 -11.25 2.39
N ALA A 145 3.57 -10.14 3.07
CA ALA A 145 2.66 -9.02 3.26
C ALA A 145 2.30 -8.35 1.94
N VAL A 146 3.31 -8.15 1.08
CA VAL A 146 3.10 -7.61 -0.26
C VAL A 146 2.29 -8.58 -1.12
N ALA A 147 2.59 -9.89 -1.07
CA ALA A 147 1.84 -10.90 -1.81
C ALA A 147 0.36 -10.98 -1.39
N LEU A 148 0.07 -10.84 -0.09
CA LEU A 148 -1.32 -10.78 0.40
C LEU A 148 -2.04 -9.51 -0.08
N SER A 149 -1.37 -8.36 -0.03
CA SER A 149 -1.88 -7.10 -0.58
C SER A 149 -2.20 -7.20 -2.07
N GLU A 150 -1.29 -7.81 -2.84
CA GLU A 150 -1.47 -8.06 -4.27
C GLU A 150 -2.68 -8.96 -4.54
N ALA A 151 -2.80 -10.09 -3.83
CA ALA A 151 -3.93 -11.01 -3.97
C ALA A 151 -5.27 -10.31 -3.68
N LEU A 152 -5.34 -9.52 -2.61
CA LEU A 152 -6.53 -8.72 -2.26
C LEU A 152 -6.91 -7.73 -3.36
N PHE A 153 -5.93 -7.04 -3.94
CA PHE A 153 -6.19 -6.11 -5.02
C PHE A 153 -6.62 -6.82 -6.31
N GLN A 154 -6.02 -7.97 -6.64
CA GLN A 154 -6.43 -8.76 -7.79
C GLN A 154 -7.87 -9.28 -7.64
N THR A 155 -8.29 -9.67 -6.44
CA THR A 155 -9.70 -10.03 -6.18
C THR A 155 -10.63 -8.85 -6.38
N TYR A 156 -10.23 -7.64 -5.97
CA TYR A 156 -11.00 -6.43 -6.22
C TYR A 156 -11.16 -6.13 -7.72
N THR A 157 -10.08 -6.23 -8.51
CA THR A 157 -10.10 -5.87 -9.94
C THR A 157 -10.67 -6.95 -10.84
N ARG A 158 -10.41 -8.23 -10.53
CA ARG A 158 -10.83 -9.37 -11.35
C ARG A 158 -12.12 -10.03 -10.89
N GLN A 159 -12.60 -9.69 -9.69
CA GLN A 159 -13.77 -10.32 -9.07
C GLN A 159 -13.63 -11.86 -9.02
N GLN A 160 -12.42 -12.34 -8.70
CA GLN A 160 -12.10 -13.76 -8.62
C GLN A 160 -11.68 -14.15 -7.20
N PRO A 161 -12.08 -15.36 -6.74
CA PRO A 161 -11.61 -15.90 -5.47
C PRO A 161 -10.10 -16.15 -5.53
N PHE A 162 -9.45 -16.17 -4.37
CA PHE A 162 -8.05 -16.56 -4.24
C PHE A 162 -7.82 -17.49 -3.07
N GLY A 163 -6.80 -18.33 -3.21
CA GLY A 163 -6.20 -19.11 -2.13
C GLY A 163 -4.71 -18.81 -2.08
N LEU A 164 -4.22 -18.35 -0.93
CA LEU A 164 -2.82 -18.01 -0.72
C LEU A 164 -2.31 -18.67 0.56
N THR A 165 -1.24 -19.45 0.45
CA THR A 165 -0.61 -20.06 1.63
C THR A 165 0.56 -19.20 2.08
N LEU A 166 0.50 -18.72 3.32
CA LEU A 166 1.52 -17.86 3.93
C LEU A 166 2.15 -18.58 5.13
N ARG A 167 3.38 -18.19 5.46
CA ARG A 167 4.10 -18.65 6.64
C ARG A 167 3.76 -17.86 7.91
N TYR A 168 3.05 -16.75 7.77
CA TYR A 168 2.67 -15.90 8.88
C TYR A 168 1.16 -15.63 8.89
N ASN A 169 0.57 -15.46 10.08
CA ASN A 169 -0.84 -15.14 10.30
C ASN A 169 -1.15 -13.64 10.03
N LEU A 170 -0.71 -13.13 8.87
CA LEU A 170 -0.70 -11.69 8.59
C LEU A 170 -2.08 -11.05 8.70
N TRP A 171 -3.10 -11.71 8.16
CA TRP A 171 -4.46 -11.18 8.15
C TRP A 171 -5.03 -11.01 9.55
N GLU A 172 -4.91 -12.05 10.38
CA GLU A 172 -5.37 -12.06 11.77
C GLU A 172 -4.64 -10.98 12.58
N ALA A 173 -3.31 -10.98 12.57
CA ALA A 173 -2.51 -10.03 13.34
C ALA A 173 -2.81 -8.57 12.97
N CYS A 174 -2.92 -8.26 11.68
CA CYS A 174 -3.29 -6.92 11.21
C CYS A 174 -4.71 -6.53 11.62
N SER A 175 -5.65 -7.48 11.50
CA SER A 175 -7.05 -7.22 11.83
C SER A 175 -7.26 -7.00 13.33
N ASP A 176 -6.56 -7.76 14.17
CA ASP A 176 -6.62 -7.62 15.62
C ASP A 176 -5.99 -6.30 16.07
N PHE A 177 -4.85 -5.93 15.50
CA PHE A 177 -4.23 -4.63 15.72
C PHE A 177 -5.18 -3.47 15.38
N LEU A 178 -5.84 -3.52 14.22
CA LEU A 178 -6.81 -2.49 13.81
C LEU A 178 -8.04 -2.41 14.72
N ARG A 179 -8.40 -3.51 15.40
CA ARG A 179 -9.51 -3.55 16.38
C ARG A 179 -9.08 -3.19 17.80
N GLY A 180 -7.80 -2.87 18.02
CA GLY A 180 -7.25 -2.65 19.36
C GLY A 180 -7.23 -3.90 20.23
N GLN A 181 -7.30 -5.09 19.62
CA GLN A 181 -7.20 -6.37 20.30
C GLN A 181 -5.72 -6.78 20.46
N PRO A 182 -5.40 -7.65 21.44
CA PRO A 182 -4.07 -8.25 21.52
C PRO A 182 -3.73 -8.98 20.22
N TRP A 183 -2.53 -8.72 19.69
CA TRP A 183 -2.08 -9.28 18.42
C TRP A 183 -0.70 -9.92 18.59
N GLN A 184 -0.43 -10.95 17.79
CA GLN A 184 0.87 -11.60 17.73
C GLN A 184 1.13 -12.11 16.31
N ILE A 185 2.35 -11.85 15.80
CA ILE A 185 2.84 -12.50 14.59
C ILE A 185 3.33 -13.91 14.96
N ARG A 186 2.73 -14.91 14.32
CA ARG A 186 3.03 -16.33 14.49
C ARG A 186 3.55 -16.88 13.18
N GLN A 187 4.60 -17.68 13.25
CA GLN A 187 5.09 -18.45 12.12
C GLN A 187 4.41 -19.83 12.11
N GLY A 188 4.00 -20.29 10.93
CA GLY A 188 3.24 -21.52 10.75
C GLY A 188 2.88 -21.73 9.28
N VAL A 189 1.82 -22.48 9.00
CA VAL A 189 1.22 -22.54 7.66
C VAL A 189 -0.19 -21.99 7.80
N PHE A 190 -0.49 -20.89 7.09
CA PHE A 190 -1.77 -20.20 7.17
C PHE A 190 -2.36 -20.07 5.77
N HIS A 191 -3.47 -20.75 5.54
CA HIS A 191 -4.22 -20.68 4.29
C HIS A 191 -5.18 -19.50 4.34
N HIS A 192 -4.97 -18.54 3.46
CA HIS A 192 -5.79 -17.35 3.30
C HIS A 192 -6.70 -17.56 2.10
N ILE A 193 -8.01 -17.55 2.34
CA ILE A 193 -9.03 -17.86 1.35
C ILE A 193 -10.00 -16.69 1.26
N HIS A 194 -10.30 -16.27 0.03
CA HIS A 194 -11.43 -15.43 -0.31
C HIS A 194 -12.30 -16.19 -1.30
N ASP A 195 -13.47 -16.66 -0.86
CA ASP A 195 -14.31 -17.64 -1.57
C ASP A 195 -15.52 -17.04 -2.30
N TRP A 196 -15.68 -15.71 -2.34
CA TRP A 196 -16.74 -15.05 -3.11
C TRP A 196 -16.21 -13.98 -4.07
N ALA A 197 -17.01 -13.59 -5.07
CA ALA A 197 -16.63 -12.64 -6.13
C ALA A 197 -17.11 -11.19 -5.85
N GLY A 198 -17.69 -10.93 -4.68
CA GLY A 198 -18.39 -9.67 -4.35
C GLY A 198 -17.79 -8.91 -3.15
N PRO A 199 -18.40 -7.79 -2.75
CA PRO A 199 -18.03 -7.11 -1.52
C PRO A 199 -18.42 -7.94 -0.27
N PRO A 200 -17.71 -7.79 0.87
CA PRO A 200 -16.54 -6.93 1.07
C PRO A 200 -15.25 -7.57 0.52
N HIS A 201 -14.61 -6.94 -0.47
CA HIS A 201 -13.41 -7.46 -1.18
C HIS A 201 -12.14 -7.63 -0.31
N TYR A 202 -12.22 -7.27 0.97
CA TYR A 202 -11.11 -7.28 1.91
C TYR A 202 -11.44 -8.10 3.15
N GLN A 203 -12.24 -9.15 3.01
CA GLN A 203 -12.47 -10.09 4.10
C GLN A 203 -11.88 -11.43 3.69
N VAL A 204 -10.94 -11.91 4.49
CA VAL A 204 -10.21 -13.14 4.22
C VAL A 204 -10.51 -14.12 5.34
N ARG A 205 -10.85 -15.37 4.99
CA ARG A 205 -10.88 -16.48 5.92
C ARG A 205 -9.46 -17.03 6.05
N MET A 206 -8.99 -17.19 7.30
CA MET A 206 -7.70 -17.80 7.57
C MET A 206 -7.92 -19.17 8.21
N GLU A 207 -7.32 -20.20 7.63
CA GLU A 207 -7.29 -21.56 8.16
C GLU A 207 -5.85 -21.89 8.54
N ALA A 208 -5.61 -22.19 9.81
CA ALA A 208 -4.28 -22.59 10.28
C ALA A 208 -4.05 -24.07 9.95
N GLY A 209 -2.95 -24.37 9.27
CA GLY A 209 -2.37 -25.72 9.23
C GLY A 209 -1.76 -26.10 10.59
N PRO A 210 -1.21 -27.32 10.75
CA PRO A 210 -0.59 -27.74 12.00
C PRO A 210 0.49 -26.74 12.46
N ILE A 211 0.25 -26.11 13.61
CA ILE A 211 1.06 -25.00 14.12
C ILE A 211 2.35 -25.54 14.74
N THR A 212 3.51 -25.19 14.17
CA THR A 212 4.79 -25.31 14.89
C THR A 212 5.00 -24.04 15.71
N ILE A 213 4.70 -24.08 17.00
CA ILE A 213 4.89 -22.94 17.91
C ILE A 213 6.39 -22.72 18.09
N GLN A 214 6.96 -21.70 17.46
CA GLN A 214 8.25 -21.15 17.89
C GLN A 214 7.99 -20.03 18.91
N GLN A 215 8.59 -20.17 20.09
CA GLN A 215 8.50 -19.21 21.20
C GLN A 215 8.93 -17.81 20.74
N PRO A 216 8.34 -16.74 21.31
CA PRO A 216 8.72 -15.37 20.95
C PRO A 216 10.17 -15.11 21.36
N ALA A 217 11.01 -14.74 20.40
CA ALA A 217 12.27 -14.09 20.69
C ALA A 217 11.94 -12.74 21.35
N SER A 218 12.35 -12.60 22.61
CA SER A 218 12.34 -11.31 23.30
C SER A 218 13.26 -10.36 22.54
N PHE A 219 12.68 -9.42 21.80
CA PHE A 219 13.44 -8.28 21.29
C PHE A 219 13.62 -7.29 22.45
N LYS A 220 14.86 -7.18 22.94
CA LYS A 220 15.33 -6.06 23.77
C LYS A 220 15.74 -4.90 22.87
#